data_AF-L0DKZ2-F1
#
_entry.id   AF-L0DKZ2-F1
#
_cell.length_a   1.000
_cell.length_b   1.000
_cell.length_c   1.000
_cell.angle_alpha   90.00
_cell.angle_beta   90.00
_cell.angle_gamma   90.00
#
_symmetry.space_group_name_H-M   'P 1'
#
loop_
_entity.id
_entity.type
_entity.pdbx_description
1 polymer ?
#
loop_
_entity_poly.entity_id
_entity_poly.type
_entity_poly.pdbx_seq_one_letter_code
_entity_poly.pdbx_strand_id
1 'polypeptide(L)'
;MRHHWFKVIFLSFVTVGCGGTENKPATESDMEQNALNDVAELYRVYTIQFKKPPAKLADFAPMEPMSPLGVAAVTKGEVVVRFGATLPNTDEGPGKGPGDEVLAYQKKVPESGGQVLMLNRTIKAMTSDEFKAAKLAGTSSSDEAAATAKKPK
;
A
#
# COMPACT_ATOMS: atom_id res chain seq x y z
N MET A 1 30.28 42.13 45.60
CA MET A 1 29.22 42.96 44.99
C MET A 1 28.95 42.45 43.58
N ARG A 2 27.69 42.51 43.16
CA ARG A 2 27.11 41.91 41.96
C ARG A 2 27.74 42.47 40.68
N HIS A 3 28.14 41.60 39.75
CA HIS A 3 28.15 41.95 38.33
C HIS A 3 27.54 40.81 37.51
N HIS A 4 26.40 41.15 36.89
CA HIS A 4 25.62 40.28 36.02
C HIS A 4 26.39 40.07 34.72
N TRP A 5 26.66 38.81 34.35
CA TRP A 5 27.03 38.48 32.98
C TRP A 5 25.79 38.21 32.16
N PHE A 6 25.64 39.05 31.15
CA PHE A 6 24.54 39.12 30.22
C PHE A 6 24.42 37.82 29.42
N LYS A 7 23.20 37.27 29.41
CA LYS A 7 22.75 36.27 28.44
C LYS A 7 22.95 36.82 27.03
N VAL A 8 23.69 36.10 26.19
CA VAL A 8 23.54 36.18 24.73
C VAL A 8 23.26 34.78 24.22
N ILE A 9 21.98 34.43 24.23
CA ILE A 9 21.43 33.38 23.37
C ILE A 9 21.40 34.01 21.97
N PHE A 10 22.37 33.66 21.12
CA PHE A 10 22.31 33.99 19.71
C PHE A 10 21.62 32.84 18.98
N LEU A 11 20.35 33.09 18.72
CA LEU A 11 19.37 32.26 18.03
C LEU A 11 19.87 31.95 16.60
N SER A 12 20.39 30.73 16.37
CA SER A 12 20.64 30.23 15.02
C SER A 12 19.31 30.05 14.30
N PHE A 13 19.05 30.96 13.37
CA PHE A 13 17.96 30.89 12.41
C PHE A 13 18.22 29.73 11.44
N VAL A 14 17.60 28.57 11.70
CA VAL A 14 17.54 27.48 10.73
C VAL A 14 16.38 27.79 9.78
N THR A 15 16.67 28.44 8.66
CA THR A 15 15.80 28.42 7.50
C THR A 15 16.41 27.53 6.43
N VAL A 16 16.38 26.22 6.67
CA VAL A 16 16.31 25.25 5.56
C VAL A 16 14.87 25.32 5.07
N GLY A 17 14.64 26.27 4.17
CA GLY A 17 13.38 26.41 3.47
C GLY A 17 13.22 25.30 2.46
N CYS A 18 12.08 24.60 2.57
CA CYS A 18 11.31 23.94 1.51
C CYS A 18 12.12 23.31 0.36
N GLY A 19 12.27 21.99 0.43
CA GLY A 19 12.56 21.17 -0.75
C GLY A 19 11.58 21.49 -1.86
N GLY A 20 12.10 22.02 -2.97
CA GLY A 20 11.33 22.25 -4.18
C GLY A 20 10.76 20.93 -4.67
N THR A 21 9.45 20.88 -4.88
CA THR A 21 8.84 19.86 -5.72
C THR A 21 9.35 20.08 -7.14
N GLU A 22 10.35 19.29 -7.55
CA GLU A 22 10.75 19.20 -8.95
C GLU A 22 9.55 18.71 -9.77
N ASN A 23 9.06 19.58 -10.64
CA ASN A 23 7.92 19.33 -11.53
C ASN A 23 8.34 18.41 -12.68
N LYS A 24 8.81 17.19 -12.37
CA LYS A 24 9.19 16.17 -13.33
C LYS A 24 7.93 15.43 -13.79
N PRO A 25 7.78 15.11 -15.10
CA PRO A 25 6.71 14.24 -15.57
C PRO A 25 6.71 12.92 -14.79
N ALA A 26 5.52 12.46 -14.38
CA ALA A 26 5.36 11.19 -13.68
C ALA A 26 5.90 10.05 -14.56
N THR A 27 6.77 9.23 -13.99
CA THR A 27 7.30 8.03 -14.64
C THR A 27 6.30 6.87 -14.51
N GLU A 28 6.51 5.81 -15.29
CA GLU A 28 5.74 4.57 -15.14
C GLU A 28 5.82 4.02 -13.71
N SER A 29 7.02 4.03 -13.12
CA SER A 29 7.24 3.60 -11.74
C SER A 29 6.46 4.44 -10.73
N ASP A 30 6.30 5.75 -10.96
CA ASP A 30 5.51 6.62 -10.08
C ASP A 30 4.02 6.27 -10.18
N MET A 31 3.52 5.99 -11.39
CA MET A 31 2.13 5.57 -11.60
C MET A 31 1.85 4.21 -10.93
N GLU A 32 2.77 3.26 -11.07
CA GLU A 32 2.69 1.95 -10.42
C GLU A 32 2.67 2.05 -8.89
N GLN A 33 3.52 2.92 -8.34
CA GLN A 33 3.57 3.17 -6.91
C GLN A 33 2.28 3.83 -6.41
N ASN A 34 1.78 4.81 -7.15
CA ASN A 34 0.53 5.48 -6.83
C ASN A 34 -0.66 4.52 -6.85
N ALA A 35 -0.73 3.61 -7.83
CA ALA A 35 -1.77 2.58 -7.88
C ALA A 35 -1.70 1.64 -6.67
N LEU A 36 -0.49 1.19 -6.26
CA LEU A 36 -0.33 0.35 -5.08
C LEU A 36 -0.66 1.08 -3.78
N ASN A 37 -0.29 2.36 -3.66
CA ASN A 37 -0.67 3.19 -2.50
C ASN A 37 -2.19 3.34 -2.41
N ASP A 38 -2.86 3.58 -3.53
CA ASP A 38 -4.31 3.72 -3.56
C ASP A 38 -5.00 2.40 -3.20
N VAL A 39 -4.47 1.25 -3.65
CA VAL A 39 -4.93 -0.08 -3.19
C VAL A 39 -4.70 -0.29 -1.70
N ALA A 40 -3.59 0.20 -1.13
CA ALA A 40 -3.33 0.09 0.30
C ALA A 40 -4.36 0.86 1.14
N GLU A 41 -4.71 2.08 0.71
CA GLU A 41 -5.72 2.90 1.36
C GLU A 41 -7.13 2.32 1.17
N LEU A 42 -7.44 1.87 -0.03
CA LEU A 42 -8.69 1.15 -0.35
C LEU A 42 -8.91 -0.04 0.59
N TYR A 43 -7.89 -0.90 0.76
CA TYR A 43 -7.95 -2.06 1.64
C TYR A 43 -8.13 -1.67 3.11
N ARG A 44 -7.40 -0.64 3.55
CA ARG A 44 -7.44 -0.12 4.91
C ARG A 44 -8.81 0.46 5.24
N VAL A 45 -9.32 1.36 4.40
CA VAL A 45 -10.59 2.05 4.62
C VAL A 45 -11.73 1.04 4.60
N TYR A 46 -11.73 0.10 3.66
CA TYR A 46 -12.70 -1.00 3.67
C TYR A 46 -12.66 -1.77 5.00
N THR A 47 -11.46 -2.15 5.46
CA THR A 47 -11.29 -2.88 6.72
C THR A 47 -11.79 -2.09 7.93
N ILE A 48 -11.55 -0.77 7.96
CA ILE A 48 -12.06 0.11 9.02
C ILE A 48 -13.58 0.18 9.00
N GLN A 49 -14.17 0.36 7.82
CA GLN A 49 -15.60 0.60 7.64
C GLN A 49 -16.43 -0.66 7.91
N PHE A 50 -15.99 -1.79 7.36
CA PHE A 50 -16.74 -3.05 7.41
C PHE A 50 -16.24 -4.01 8.50
N LYS A 51 -15.17 -3.65 9.23
CA LYS A 51 -14.56 -4.46 10.31
C LYS A 51 -14.15 -5.86 9.87
N LYS A 52 -13.89 -6.04 8.57
CA LYS A 52 -13.44 -7.29 7.95
C LYS A 52 -12.62 -6.98 6.70
N PRO A 53 -11.70 -7.86 6.28
CA PRO A 53 -10.99 -7.67 5.02
C PRO A 53 -11.95 -7.80 3.81
N PRO A 54 -11.66 -7.13 2.69
CA PRO A 54 -12.34 -7.37 1.43
C PRO A 54 -12.09 -8.81 0.99
N ALA A 55 -13.14 -9.49 0.54
CA ALA A 55 -13.08 -10.88 0.08
C ALA A 55 -12.94 -10.97 -1.45
N LYS A 56 -13.41 -9.95 -2.17
CA LYS A 56 -13.43 -9.94 -3.64
C LYS A 56 -13.38 -8.52 -4.20
N LEU A 57 -13.10 -8.41 -5.50
CA LEU A 57 -13.09 -7.14 -6.23
C LEU A 57 -14.34 -6.28 -5.98
N ALA A 58 -15.53 -6.90 -6.00
CA ALA A 58 -16.80 -6.19 -5.85
C ALA A 58 -16.94 -5.47 -4.50
N ASP A 59 -16.17 -5.88 -3.48
CA ASP A 59 -16.15 -5.21 -2.19
C ASP A 59 -15.50 -3.82 -2.27
N PHE A 60 -14.71 -3.55 -3.29
CA PHE A 60 -14.12 -2.22 -3.55
C PHE A 60 -15.06 -1.26 -4.27
N ALA A 61 -16.16 -1.73 -4.86
CA ALA A 61 -17.08 -0.85 -5.61
C ALA A 61 -17.59 0.36 -4.79
N PRO A 62 -17.96 0.23 -3.50
CA PRO A 62 -18.40 1.38 -2.71
C PRO A 62 -17.29 2.39 -2.38
N MET A 63 -16.03 2.01 -2.59
CA MET A 63 -14.85 2.81 -2.25
C MET A 63 -14.27 3.54 -3.47
N GLU A 64 -14.79 3.30 -4.68
CA GLU A 64 -14.28 3.90 -5.93
C GLU A 64 -14.13 5.42 -5.89
N PRO A 65 -15.06 6.20 -5.29
CA PRO A 65 -14.91 7.65 -5.19
C PRO A 65 -13.71 8.11 -4.36
N MET A 66 -13.20 7.26 -3.45
CA MET A 66 -12.05 7.56 -2.59
C MET A 66 -10.72 7.13 -3.20
N SER A 67 -10.74 6.04 -3.97
CA SER A 67 -9.54 5.41 -4.52
C SER A 67 -9.75 4.98 -5.98
N PRO A 68 -9.99 5.93 -6.90
CA PRO A 68 -10.36 5.62 -8.27
C PRO A 68 -9.21 4.94 -9.04
N LEU A 69 -7.95 5.26 -8.72
CA LEU A 69 -6.80 4.65 -9.40
C LEU A 69 -6.62 3.20 -8.97
N GLY A 70 -6.76 2.91 -7.68
CA GLY A 70 -6.68 1.59 -7.11
C GLY A 70 -7.79 0.69 -7.66
N VAL A 71 -9.04 1.16 -7.62
CA VAL A 71 -10.17 0.39 -8.16
C VAL A 71 -10.00 0.13 -9.67
N ALA A 72 -9.57 1.13 -10.44
CA ALA A 72 -9.31 0.95 -11.86
C ALA A 72 -8.18 -0.04 -12.14
N ALA A 73 -7.04 0.08 -11.45
CA ALA A 73 -5.89 -0.80 -11.64
C ALA A 73 -6.20 -2.26 -11.30
N VAL A 74 -6.96 -2.50 -10.23
CA VAL A 74 -7.37 -3.87 -9.86
C VAL A 74 -8.41 -4.41 -10.84
N THR A 75 -9.36 -3.58 -11.28
CA THR A 75 -10.39 -3.98 -12.25
C THR A 75 -9.79 -4.34 -13.61
N LYS A 76 -8.79 -3.59 -14.07
CA LYS A 76 -8.05 -3.89 -15.32
C LYS A 76 -7.07 -5.06 -15.18
N GLY A 77 -6.82 -5.51 -13.95
CA GLY A 77 -5.83 -6.54 -13.63
C GLY A 77 -4.38 -6.06 -13.77
N GLU A 78 -4.14 -4.75 -13.76
CA GLU A 78 -2.79 -4.16 -13.70
C GLU A 78 -2.18 -4.41 -12.31
N VAL A 79 -3.00 -4.31 -11.26
CA VAL A 79 -2.65 -4.72 -9.90
C VAL A 79 -3.42 -5.97 -9.51
N VAL A 80 -2.71 -7.00 -9.07
CA VAL A 80 -3.31 -8.22 -8.53
C VAL A 80 -3.36 -8.10 -7.01
N VAL A 81 -4.56 -8.17 -6.44
CA VAL A 81 -4.81 -8.10 -5.00
C VAL A 81 -5.05 -9.49 -4.43
N ARG A 82 -4.49 -9.73 -3.24
CA ARG A 82 -4.79 -10.87 -2.40
C ARG A 82 -5.89 -10.50 -1.41
N PHE A 83 -7.02 -11.17 -1.52
CA PHE A 83 -8.20 -10.88 -0.71
C PHE A 83 -8.21 -11.71 0.58
N GLY A 84 -9.06 -11.33 1.54
CA GLY A 84 -9.24 -12.03 2.80
C GLY A 84 -8.07 -11.91 3.80
N ALA A 85 -7.01 -11.17 3.48
CA ALA A 85 -5.87 -10.93 4.35
C ALA A 85 -6.21 -9.90 5.44
N THR A 86 -6.02 -10.23 6.70
CA THR A 86 -6.23 -9.27 7.79
C THR A 86 -5.03 -8.35 7.94
N LEU A 87 -5.24 -7.04 7.83
CA LEU A 87 -4.17 -6.06 8.06
C LEU A 87 -3.70 -6.12 9.53
N PRO A 88 -2.39 -6.02 9.80
CA PRO A 88 -1.84 -6.02 11.16
C PRO A 88 -2.27 -4.80 11.97
N ASN A 89 -2.60 -3.69 11.32
CA ASN A 89 -3.26 -2.51 11.88
C ASN A 89 -3.87 -1.67 10.75
N THR A 90 -4.74 -0.74 11.16
CA THR A 90 -5.42 0.21 10.27
C THR A 90 -5.07 1.67 10.58
N ASP A 91 -4.04 1.90 11.39
CA ASP A 91 -3.54 3.23 11.74
C ASP A 91 -3.15 4.02 10.49
N GLU A 92 -3.11 5.34 10.60
CA GLU A 92 -2.64 6.19 9.52
C GLU A 92 -1.17 5.88 9.16
N GLY A 93 -0.89 5.81 7.86
CA GLY A 93 0.43 5.52 7.31
C GLY A 93 0.80 4.02 7.31
N PRO A 94 1.75 3.62 6.45
CA PRO A 94 2.19 2.23 6.30
C PRO A 94 3.28 1.84 7.32
N GLY A 95 3.64 0.56 7.36
CA GLY A 95 4.85 0.05 8.02
C GLY A 95 4.75 -0.12 9.53
N LYS A 96 3.58 0.13 10.11
CA LYS A 96 3.32 -0.23 11.51
C LYS A 96 3.07 -1.74 11.57
N GLY A 97 3.69 -2.45 12.50
CA GLY A 97 3.46 -3.89 12.73
C GLY A 97 4.11 -4.85 11.72
N PRO A 98 4.02 -6.18 11.99
CA PRO A 98 4.58 -7.22 11.14
C PRO A 98 3.81 -7.32 9.82
N GLY A 99 4.47 -7.72 8.72
CA GLY A 99 3.77 -7.89 7.45
C GLY A 99 4.69 -8.13 6.26
N ASP A 100 5.52 -9.16 6.34
CA ASP A 100 6.43 -9.56 5.25
C ASP A 100 5.74 -10.39 4.15
N GLU A 101 4.43 -10.53 4.23
CA GLU A 101 3.61 -11.18 3.21
C GLU A 101 3.18 -10.16 2.14
N VAL A 102 3.12 -10.58 0.88
CA VAL A 102 2.67 -9.72 -0.22
C VAL A 102 1.14 -9.68 -0.27
N LEU A 103 0.57 -8.49 -0.13
CA LEU A 103 -0.86 -8.22 -0.19
C LEU A 103 -1.34 -7.89 -1.61
N ALA A 104 -0.55 -7.14 -2.38
CA ALA A 104 -0.86 -6.87 -3.78
C ALA A 104 0.43 -6.67 -4.58
N TYR A 105 0.36 -6.79 -5.89
CA TYR A 105 1.53 -6.65 -6.75
C TYR A 105 1.14 -6.24 -8.16
N GLN A 106 2.05 -5.56 -8.87
CA GLN A 106 1.87 -5.28 -10.29
C GLN A 106 1.86 -6.59 -11.08
N LYS A 107 1.00 -6.72 -12.09
CA LYS A 107 0.84 -7.93 -12.90
C LYS A 107 2.15 -8.47 -13.48
N LYS A 108 3.10 -7.57 -13.79
CA LYS A 108 4.41 -7.92 -14.36
C LYS A 108 5.39 -8.55 -13.36
N VAL A 109 5.15 -8.41 -12.05
CA VAL A 109 6.10 -8.84 -11.00
C VAL A 109 6.49 -10.32 -11.09
N PRO A 110 5.58 -11.28 -11.30
CA PRO A 110 5.95 -12.69 -11.42
C PRO A 110 6.90 -12.97 -12.60
N GLU A 111 6.92 -12.12 -13.63
CA GLU A 111 7.71 -12.31 -14.85
C GLU A 111 9.01 -11.51 -14.84
N SER A 112 8.94 -10.21 -14.52
CA SER A 112 10.06 -9.27 -14.64
C SER A 112 10.44 -8.58 -13.32
N GLY A 113 9.75 -8.90 -12.22
CA GLY A 113 9.87 -8.16 -10.97
C GLY A 113 9.17 -6.80 -11.04
N GLY A 114 9.30 -6.04 -9.96
CA GLY A 114 8.68 -4.72 -9.83
C GLY A 114 8.19 -4.46 -8.42
N GLN A 115 7.27 -3.51 -8.30
CA GLN A 115 6.76 -3.09 -7.00
C GLN A 115 5.65 -4.03 -6.49
N VAL A 116 5.73 -4.32 -5.20
CA VAL A 116 4.76 -5.09 -4.44
C VAL A 116 4.31 -4.31 -3.23
N LEU A 117 3.03 -4.44 -2.88
CA LEU A 117 2.45 -3.97 -1.64
C LEU A 117 2.51 -5.09 -0.60
N MET A 118 3.20 -4.82 0.50
CA MET A 118 3.32 -5.71 1.65
C MET A 118 2.08 -5.63 2.55
N LEU A 119 1.85 -6.64 3.38
CA LEU A 119 0.69 -6.73 4.28
C LEU A 119 0.64 -5.59 5.31
N ASN A 120 1.80 -5.07 5.71
CA ASN A 120 1.89 -3.88 6.55
C ASN A 120 1.72 -2.56 5.77
N ARG A 121 1.23 -2.63 4.53
CA ARG A 121 1.00 -1.51 3.60
C ARG A 121 2.25 -0.79 3.10
N THR A 122 3.46 -1.30 3.37
CA THR A 122 4.68 -0.76 2.74
C THR A 122 4.80 -1.24 1.30
N ILE A 123 5.38 -0.42 0.43
CA ILE A 123 5.71 -0.81 -0.94
C ILE A 123 7.19 -1.18 -1.00
N LYS A 124 7.51 -2.31 -1.64
CA LYS A 124 8.88 -2.77 -1.87
C LYS A 124 9.07 -3.17 -3.32
N ALA A 125 10.27 -2.96 -3.85
CA ALA A 125 10.67 -3.60 -5.10
C ALA A 125 11.11 -5.03 -4.81
N MET A 126 10.68 -5.98 -5.65
CA MET A 126 11.13 -7.36 -5.65
C MET A 126 11.46 -7.80 -7.07
N THR A 127 12.49 -8.62 -7.21
CA THR A 127 12.73 -9.38 -8.44
C THR A 127 11.66 -10.47 -8.61
N SER A 128 11.56 -11.02 -9.82
CA SER A 128 10.66 -12.16 -10.10
C SER A 128 10.95 -13.35 -9.18
N ASP A 129 12.22 -13.67 -8.92
CA ASP A 129 12.61 -14.83 -8.10
C ASP A 129 12.35 -14.58 -6.61
N GLU A 130 12.62 -13.36 -6.12
CA GLU A 130 12.24 -12.98 -4.76
C GLU A 130 10.72 -13.06 -4.56
N PHE A 131 9.93 -12.58 -5.53
CA PHE A 131 8.48 -12.65 -5.46
C PHE A 131 7.96 -14.09 -5.45
N LYS A 132 8.51 -14.97 -6.30
CA LYS A 132 8.12 -16.40 -6.34
C LYS A 132 8.42 -17.11 -5.01
N ALA A 133 9.46 -16.68 -4.30
CA ALA A 133 9.81 -17.20 -2.98
C ALA A 133 9.06 -16.50 -1.83
N ALA A 134 8.41 -15.36 -2.10
CA ALA A 134 7.70 -14.59 -1.09
C ALA A 134 6.41 -15.29 -0.62
N LYS A 135 6.05 -15.05 0.64
CA LYS A 135 4.75 -15.47 1.17
C LYS A 135 3.69 -14.52 0.63
N LEU A 136 2.62 -15.06 0.05
CA LEU A 136 1.47 -14.28 -0.37
C LEU A 136 0.45 -14.26 0.76
N ALA A 137 -0.05 -13.07 1.10
CA ALA A 137 -1.12 -12.94 2.06
C ALA A 137 -2.43 -13.50 1.46
N GLY A 138 -3.36 -13.88 2.32
CA GLY A 138 -4.75 -14.20 1.94
C GLY A 138 -4.92 -15.17 0.76
N THR A 139 -6.06 -15.07 0.08
CA THR A 139 -6.42 -15.88 -1.09
C THR A 139 -6.29 -15.06 -2.37
N SER A 140 -6.03 -15.73 -3.50
CA SER A 140 -6.12 -15.04 -4.78
C SER A 140 -7.58 -14.84 -5.16
N SER A 141 -7.87 -13.76 -5.90
CA SER A 141 -9.20 -13.52 -6.52
C SER A 141 -9.70 -14.74 -7.33
N SER A 142 -8.78 -15.53 -7.87
CA SER A 142 -9.07 -16.74 -8.65
C SER A 142 -9.43 -17.95 -7.77
N ASP A 143 -8.91 -18.04 -6.54
CA ASP A 143 -9.21 -19.14 -5.61
C ASP A 143 -10.59 -19.01 -4.98
N GLU A 144 -11.10 -17.78 -4.77
CA GLU A 144 -12.43 -17.57 -4.18
C GLU A 144 -13.56 -17.97 -5.13
N ALA A 145 -13.40 -17.74 -6.45
CA ALA A 145 -14.32 -18.24 -7.47
C ALA A 145 -14.41 -19.79 -7.46
N ALA A 146 -13.30 -20.47 -7.15
CA ALA A 146 -13.25 -21.93 -7.02
C ALA A 146 -13.77 -22.42 -5.64
N ALA A 147 -13.60 -21.65 -4.57
CA ALA A 147 -14.06 -22.00 -3.23
C ALA A 147 -15.59 -21.89 -3.08
N THR A 148 -16.23 -20.91 -3.75
CA THR A 148 -17.71 -20.83 -3.80
C THR A 148 -18.35 -21.93 -4.65
N ALA A 149 -17.60 -22.54 -5.58
CA ALA A 149 -18.08 -23.65 -6.41
C ALA A 149 -17.97 -25.03 -5.72
N LYS A 150 -17.37 -25.11 -4.52
CA LYS A 150 -17.08 -26.35 -3.80
C LYS A 150 -17.80 -26.52 -2.46
N LYS A 151 -18.90 -25.80 -2.21
CA LYS A 151 -19.79 -26.08 -1.07
C LYS A 151 -21.06 -26.84 -1.51
N PRO A 152 -20.99 -28.17 -1.72
CA PRO A 152 -22.19 -29.00 -1.75
C PRO A 152 -22.61 -29.38 -0.33
N LYS A 153 -23.91 -29.17 -0.09
CA LYS A 153 -24.79 -29.73 0.95
C LYS A 153 -24.88 -28.98 2.28
#